data_AF-A0A1V4JVG0-F1
#
_entry.id   AF-A0A1V4JVG0-F1
#
_cell.length_a   1.000
_cell.length_b   1.000
_cell.length_c   1.000
_cell.angle_alpha   90.00
_cell.angle_beta   90.00
_cell.angle_gamma   90.00
#
_symmetry.space_group_name_H-M   'P 1'
#
loop_
_entity.id
_entity.type
_entity.pdbx_description
1 polymer ?
#
loop_
_entity_poly.entity_id
_entity_poly.type
_entity_poly.pdbx_seq_one_letter_code
_entity_poly.pdbx_strand_id
1 'polypeptide(L)'
;MKTTEWRLSYVNKEFSVCSSYPPVVIVPESVSDDELRRVATFRQGGRFPVLSYYHTKNKMVIMRSSQPLTGTNGRRCREDEKLINATLRHGFRGYIIDTRSLNVAQQARAKGGGFEQEVHYPMWRRIHKCIERPVWTSWLPTATIHIIVKL
;
A
#
# COMPACT_ATOMS: atom_id res chain seq x y z
N MET A 1 -11.32 -21.84 9.88
CA MET A 1 -10.52 -20.95 10.75
C MET A 1 -10.97 -19.51 10.51
N LYS A 2 -11.68 -18.90 11.46
CA LYS A 2 -11.94 -17.44 11.45
C LYS A 2 -10.71 -16.76 12.06
N THR A 3 -9.94 -16.03 11.27
CA THR A 3 -8.93 -15.11 11.82
C THR A 3 -9.63 -13.79 12.09
N THR A 4 -9.72 -13.36 13.34
CA THR A 4 -10.35 -12.06 13.73
C THR A 4 -9.50 -10.84 13.35
N GLU A 5 -8.43 -11.04 12.57
CA GLU A 5 -7.48 -10.00 12.18
C GLU A 5 -7.80 -9.40 10.80
N TRP A 6 -8.55 -10.12 9.95
CA TRP A 6 -8.81 -9.74 8.56
C TRP A 6 -10.28 -9.93 8.21
N ARG A 7 -10.84 -8.98 7.47
CA ARG A 7 -12.20 -9.02 6.94
C ARG A 7 -12.25 -8.90 5.42
N LEU A 8 -13.32 -9.42 4.85
CA LEU A 8 -13.75 -9.05 3.51
C LEU A 8 -14.39 -7.67 3.56
N SER A 9 -13.96 -6.78 2.67
CA SER A 9 -14.58 -5.49 2.43
C SER A 9 -15.22 -5.48 1.05
N TYR A 10 -16.45 -4.96 1.00
CA TYR A 10 -17.22 -4.75 -0.23
C TYR A 10 -17.19 -3.28 -0.66
N VAL A 11 -16.27 -2.48 -0.10
CA VAL A 11 -16.14 -1.03 -0.39
C VAL A 11 -15.97 -0.74 -1.88
N ASN A 12 -15.45 -1.70 -2.65
CA ASN A 12 -15.19 -1.59 -4.07
C ASN A 12 -16.17 -2.40 -4.94
N LYS A 13 -17.32 -2.85 -4.41
CA LYS A 13 -18.27 -3.71 -5.12
C LYS A 13 -18.70 -3.17 -6.49
N GLU A 14 -18.81 -1.85 -6.60
CA GLU A 14 -19.21 -1.12 -7.79
C GLU A 14 -18.02 -0.50 -8.56
N PHE A 15 -16.79 -0.87 -8.19
CA PHE A 15 -15.54 -0.35 -8.79
C PHE A 15 -15.33 1.17 -8.66
N SER A 16 -16.13 1.84 -7.82
CA SER A 16 -16.13 3.30 -7.62
C SER A 16 -14.93 3.81 -6.82
N VAL A 17 -14.34 2.98 -5.94
CA VAL A 17 -13.18 3.34 -5.13
C VAL A 17 -11.88 3.08 -5.86
N CYS A 18 -11.80 1.97 -6.60
CA CYS A 18 -10.64 1.59 -7.40
C CYS A 18 -11.10 0.70 -8.56
N SER A 19 -11.14 1.27 -9.76
CA SER A 19 -11.56 0.56 -10.98
C SER A 19 -10.69 -0.63 -11.37
N SER A 20 -9.50 -0.73 -10.79
CA SER A 20 -8.47 -1.71 -11.13
C SER A 20 -8.20 -2.73 -10.01
N TYR A 21 -9.04 -2.72 -8.97
CA TYR A 21 -9.12 -3.73 -7.91
C TYR A 21 -10.35 -4.62 -8.11
N PRO A 22 -10.37 -5.84 -7.55
CA PRO A 22 -11.56 -6.67 -7.54
C PRO A 22 -12.70 -6.02 -6.73
N PRO A 23 -13.96 -6.49 -6.90
CA PRO A 23 -15.12 -5.95 -6.18
C PRO A 23 -15.10 -6.24 -4.68
N VAL A 24 -14.36 -7.28 -4.26
CA VAL A 24 -14.17 -7.66 -2.85
C VAL A 24 -12.68 -7.73 -2.56
N VAL A 25 -12.26 -7.10 -1.46
CA VAL A 25 -10.85 -7.04 -1.04
C VAL A 25 -10.70 -7.49 0.40
N ILE A 26 -9.51 -7.95 0.77
CA ILE A 26 -9.20 -8.38 2.14
C ILE A 26 -8.34 -7.30 2.81
N VAL A 27 -8.80 -6.84 3.97
CA VAL A 27 -8.22 -5.73 4.75
C VAL A 27 -8.22 -6.08 6.25
N PRO A 28 -7.44 -5.39 7.09
CA PRO A 28 -7.48 -5.61 8.54
C PRO A 28 -8.88 -5.35 9.11
N GLU A 29 -9.28 -6.18 10.07
CA GLU A 29 -10.60 -6.10 10.73
C GLU A 29 -10.87 -4.72 11.34
N SER A 30 -9.84 -4.10 11.93
CA SER A 30 -9.92 -2.82 12.66
C SER A 30 -10.04 -1.56 11.79
N VAL A 31 -10.03 -1.71 10.47
CA VAL A 31 -10.13 -0.61 9.51
C VAL A 31 -11.51 -0.65 8.88
N SER A 32 -12.25 0.47 8.96
CA SER A 32 -13.60 0.62 8.40
C SER A 32 -13.59 0.93 6.90
N ASP A 33 -14.71 0.70 6.21
CA ASP A 33 -14.83 1.03 4.78
C ASP A 33 -14.70 2.53 4.49
N ASP A 34 -15.12 3.40 5.42
CA ASP A 34 -14.93 4.85 5.28
C ASP A 34 -13.46 5.28 5.41
N GLU A 35 -12.70 4.61 6.27
CA GLU A 35 -11.25 4.79 6.31
C GLU A 35 -10.62 4.33 4.99
N LEU A 36 -11.03 3.18 4.44
CA LEU A 36 -10.54 2.74 3.13
C LEU A 36 -10.81 3.75 2.01
N ARG A 37 -11.99 4.37 2.00
CA ARG A 37 -12.31 5.44 1.04
C ARG A 37 -11.35 6.63 1.18
N ARG A 38 -11.04 7.05 2.41
CA ARG A 38 -10.03 8.10 2.66
C ARG A 38 -8.64 7.68 2.18
N VAL A 39 -8.21 6.45 2.47
CA VAL A 39 -6.92 5.92 1.99
C VAL A 39 -6.87 5.87 0.46
N ALA A 40 -7.96 5.48 -0.20
CA ALA A 40 -8.05 5.43 -1.65
C ALA A 40 -7.78 6.81 -2.28
N THR A 41 -8.26 7.91 -1.68
CA THR A 41 -7.97 9.27 -2.18
C THR A 41 -6.50 9.66 -2.03
N PHE A 42 -5.76 9.02 -1.12
CA PHE A 42 -4.33 9.26 -0.88
C PHE A 42 -3.42 8.35 -1.72
N ARG A 43 -3.95 7.28 -2.31
CA ARG A 43 -3.18 6.29 -3.07
C ARG A 43 -3.47 6.46 -4.56
N GLN A 44 -2.43 6.55 -5.38
CA GLN A 44 -2.59 6.77 -6.81
C GLN A 44 -3.57 5.75 -7.44
N GLY A 45 -4.62 6.25 -8.10
CA GLY A 45 -5.65 5.43 -8.74
C GLY A 45 -6.55 4.65 -7.78
N GLY A 46 -6.64 5.04 -6.50
CA GLY A 46 -7.48 4.35 -5.52
C GLY A 46 -6.90 3.04 -5.01
N ARG A 47 -5.68 2.69 -5.39
CA ARG A 47 -5.06 1.38 -5.10
C ARG A 47 -4.47 1.34 -3.69
N PHE A 48 -5.34 1.36 -2.68
CA PHE A 48 -4.97 1.27 -1.27
C PHE A 48 -4.34 -0.08 -0.90
N PRO A 49 -3.58 -0.18 0.20
CA PRO A 49 -3.03 -1.44 0.68
C PRO A 49 -4.09 -2.54 0.87
N VAL A 50 -3.94 -3.65 0.13
CA VAL A 50 -4.80 -4.85 0.24
C VAL A 50 -3.96 -6.11 0.40
N LEU A 51 -4.48 -7.10 1.13
CA LEU A 51 -3.83 -8.40 1.33
C LEU A 51 -3.69 -9.14 -0.01
N SER A 52 -2.49 -9.63 -0.28
CA SER A 52 -2.17 -10.45 -1.47
C SER A 52 -1.73 -11.86 -1.10
N TYR A 53 -1.07 -12.01 0.04
CA TYR A 53 -0.63 -13.31 0.54
C TYR A 53 -0.63 -13.33 2.07
N TYR A 54 -1.00 -14.48 2.64
CA TYR A 54 -1.00 -14.71 4.08
C TYR A 54 -0.37 -16.07 4.38
N HIS A 55 0.73 -16.06 5.13
CA HIS A 55 1.37 -17.29 5.54
C HIS A 55 0.77 -17.79 6.86
N THR A 56 0.06 -18.91 6.82
CA THR A 56 -0.76 -19.39 7.94
C THR A 56 0.04 -19.77 9.18
N LYS A 57 1.27 -20.28 9.02
CA LYS A 57 2.11 -20.78 10.11
C LYS A 57 2.68 -19.66 10.98
N ASN A 58 3.25 -18.62 10.37
CA ASN A 58 3.91 -17.52 11.10
C ASN A 58 3.18 -16.17 11.00
N LYS A 59 2.03 -16.12 10.31
CA LYS A 59 1.17 -14.94 10.23
C LYS A 59 1.82 -13.74 9.50
N MET A 60 2.82 -14.01 8.67
CA MET A 60 3.40 -13.04 7.73
C MET A 60 2.40 -12.70 6.62
N VAL A 61 2.44 -11.46 6.15
CA VAL A 61 1.54 -11.00 5.10
C VAL A 61 2.29 -10.22 4.03
N ILE A 62 1.83 -10.35 2.80
CA ILE A 62 2.24 -9.46 1.72
C ILE A 62 1.01 -8.68 1.31
N MET A 63 1.17 -7.37 1.24
CA MET A 63 0.17 -6.45 0.74
C MET A 63 0.69 -5.73 -0.49
N ARG A 64 -0.24 -5.31 -1.33
CA ARG A 64 0.05 -4.53 -2.54
C ARG A 64 -0.71 -3.21 -2.50
N SER A 65 -0.09 -2.15 -3.01
CA SER A 65 -0.70 -0.82 -3.17
C SER A 65 -0.04 -0.06 -4.31
N SER A 66 -0.54 1.14 -4.61
CA SER A 66 0.17 2.13 -5.42
C SER A 66 0.99 3.09 -4.56
N GLN A 67 1.67 4.05 -5.19
CA GLN A 67 2.32 5.13 -4.45
C GLN A 67 1.36 6.03 -3.69
N PRO A 68 1.77 6.50 -2.50
CA PRO A 68 1.04 7.56 -1.82
C PRO A 68 1.23 8.88 -2.58
N LEU A 69 0.21 9.73 -2.51
CA LEU A 69 0.17 11.05 -3.12
C LEU A 69 0.70 12.10 -2.13
N THR A 70 1.94 11.89 -1.64
CA THR A 70 2.58 12.78 -0.67
C THR A 70 2.98 14.12 -1.30
N GLY A 71 3.42 14.10 -2.55
CA GLY A 71 3.91 15.25 -3.28
C GLY A 71 5.13 15.91 -2.64
N THR A 72 5.47 17.11 -3.13
CA THR A 72 6.57 17.93 -2.60
C THR A 72 6.27 18.40 -1.18
N ASN A 73 5.02 18.79 -0.90
CA ASN A 73 4.54 19.29 0.39
C ASN A 73 4.47 18.22 1.48
N GLY A 74 4.76 16.94 1.18
CA GLY A 74 4.78 15.87 2.18
C GLY A 74 3.42 15.62 2.82
N ARG A 75 2.32 15.67 2.02
CA ARG A 75 0.97 15.35 2.48
C ARG A 75 0.95 13.98 3.18
N ARG A 76 0.11 13.88 4.20
CA ARG A 76 -0.06 12.68 5.03
C ARG A 76 -1.52 12.24 5.03
N CYS A 77 -1.74 10.97 5.37
CA CYS A 77 -3.06 10.40 5.58
C CYS A 77 -3.00 9.51 6.82
N ARG A 78 -3.71 9.92 7.88
CA ARG A 78 -3.73 9.20 9.16
C ARG A 78 -4.38 7.83 8.99
N GLU A 79 -5.36 7.71 8.12
CA GLU A 79 -6.03 6.46 7.79
C GLU A 79 -5.10 5.50 7.03
N ASP A 80 -4.19 6.00 6.18
CA ASP A 80 -3.20 5.17 5.48
C ASP A 80 -2.16 4.65 6.48
N GLU A 81 -1.66 5.54 7.35
CA GLU A 81 -0.77 5.19 8.47
C GLU A 81 -1.42 4.14 9.39
N LYS A 82 -2.70 4.32 9.75
CA LYS A 82 -3.47 3.34 10.55
C LYS A 82 -3.64 2.02 9.82
N LEU A 83 -4.05 2.03 8.55
CA LEU A 83 -4.27 0.82 7.76
C LEU A 83 -3.00 -0.02 7.67
N ILE A 84 -1.88 0.61 7.37
CA ILE A 84 -0.59 -0.09 7.28
C ILE A 84 -0.21 -0.62 8.66
N ASN A 85 -0.28 0.18 9.73
CA ASN A 85 0.07 -0.25 11.08
C ASN A 85 -0.83 -1.37 11.63
N ALA A 86 -2.10 -1.41 11.25
CA ALA A 86 -3.04 -2.47 11.66
C ALA A 86 -2.62 -3.88 11.19
N THR A 87 -1.67 -3.97 10.26
CA THR A 87 -1.16 -5.23 9.72
C THR A 87 0.01 -5.79 10.55
N LEU A 88 0.64 -4.94 11.38
CA LEU A 88 1.71 -5.35 12.28
C LEU A 88 1.13 -6.01 13.53
N ARG A 89 1.86 -7.03 14.01
CA ARG A 89 1.63 -7.57 15.34
C ARG A 89 2.46 -6.79 16.34
N HIS A 90 2.00 -6.73 17.58
CA HIS A 90 2.71 -6.05 18.65
C HIS A 90 4.16 -6.54 18.75
N GLY A 91 5.12 -5.61 18.82
CA GLY A 91 6.55 -5.92 18.90
C GLY A 91 7.27 -6.22 17.58
N PHE A 92 6.57 -6.22 16.44
CA PHE A 92 7.17 -6.44 15.12
C PHE A 92 7.33 -5.13 14.33
N ARG A 93 8.33 -5.10 13.45
CA ARG A 93 8.53 -4.03 12.45
C ARG A 93 8.27 -4.58 11.05
N GLY A 94 7.78 -3.74 10.16
CA GLY A 94 7.49 -4.10 8.77
C GLY A 94 8.45 -3.47 7.77
N TYR A 95 8.36 -3.93 6.53
CA TYR A 95 9.10 -3.36 5.40
C TYR A 95 8.16 -2.81 4.34
N ILE A 96 8.44 -1.60 3.87
CA ILE A 96 7.82 -1.06 2.66
C ILE A 96 8.83 -1.17 1.54
N ILE A 97 8.55 -2.01 0.55
CA ILE A 97 9.44 -2.26 -0.57
C ILE A 97 8.96 -1.42 -1.76
N ASP A 98 9.71 -0.37 -2.05
CA ASP A 98 9.57 0.38 -3.30
C ASP A 98 10.38 -0.34 -4.38
N THR A 99 9.68 -0.80 -5.42
CA THR A 99 10.31 -1.54 -6.52
C THR A 99 10.94 -0.62 -7.57
N ARG A 100 10.88 0.70 -7.37
CA ARG A 100 11.52 1.70 -8.23
C ARG A 100 12.97 1.95 -7.77
N SER A 101 13.79 2.48 -8.67
CA SER A 101 15.03 3.13 -8.25
C SER A 101 14.71 4.40 -7.44
N LEU A 102 15.64 4.80 -6.56
CA LEU A 102 15.49 6.00 -5.73
C LEU A 102 15.20 7.24 -6.59
N ASN A 103 15.88 7.39 -7.73
CA ASN A 103 15.71 8.53 -8.63
C ASN A 103 14.29 8.59 -9.20
N VAL A 104 13.73 7.45 -9.64
CA VAL A 104 12.36 7.40 -10.17
C VAL A 104 11.35 7.70 -9.07
N ALA A 105 11.57 7.22 -7.84
CA ALA A 105 10.72 7.54 -6.70
C ALA A 105 10.72 9.04 -6.35
N GLN A 106 11.88 9.70 -6.42
CA GLN A 106 11.99 11.14 -6.22
C GLN A 106 11.32 11.95 -7.34
N GLN A 107 11.48 11.54 -8.60
CA GLN A 107 10.77 12.17 -9.72
C GLN A 107 9.24 12.03 -9.58
N ALA A 108 8.76 10.88 -9.11
CA ALA A 108 7.34 10.69 -8.86
C ALA A 108 6.83 11.60 -7.74
N ARG A 109 7.64 11.82 -6.68
CA ARG A 109 7.33 12.81 -5.64
C ARG A 109 7.20 14.23 -6.19
N ALA A 110 8.09 14.63 -7.09
CA ALA A 110 8.02 15.94 -7.74
C ALA A 110 6.74 16.11 -8.58
N LYS A 111 6.16 15.02 -9.08
CA LYS A 111 4.89 14.99 -9.86
C LYS A 111 3.64 14.77 -8.98
N GLY A 112 3.74 14.93 -7.67
CA GLY A 112 2.60 14.79 -6.74
C GLY A 112 2.37 13.38 -6.17
N GLY A 113 3.10 12.37 -6.66
CA GLY A 113 3.18 11.05 -6.04
C GLY A 113 4.16 11.02 -4.87
N GLY A 114 4.87 9.91 -4.69
CA GLY A 114 5.96 9.82 -3.72
C GLY A 114 6.09 8.45 -3.07
N PHE A 115 6.43 8.46 -1.79
CA PHE A 115 6.74 7.28 -0.98
C PHE A 115 6.52 7.60 0.50
N GLU A 116 6.43 6.55 1.31
CA GLU A 116 6.27 6.58 2.75
C GLU A 116 7.55 7.06 3.44
N GLN A 117 7.47 8.17 4.18
CA GLN A 117 8.60 8.72 4.93
C GLN A 117 8.67 8.08 6.31
N GLU A 118 9.83 7.54 6.72
CA GLU A 118 9.97 6.76 7.96
C GLU A 118 9.52 7.52 9.22
N VAL A 119 9.67 8.85 9.25
CA VAL A 119 9.16 9.71 10.33
C VAL A 119 7.64 9.61 10.54
N HIS A 120 6.88 9.25 9.51
CA HIS A 120 5.42 9.07 9.57
C HIS A 120 5.00 7.61 9.69
N TYR A 121 5.92 6.68 9.39
CA TYR A 121 5.70 5.24 9.48
C TYR A 121 6.81 4.62 10.35
N PRO A 122 6.93 4.97 11.64
CA PRO A 122 8.11 4.66 12.47
C PRO A 122 8.32 3.15 12.71
N MET A 123 7.28 2.34 12.55
CA MET A 123 7.36 0.87 12.65
C MET A 123 7.68 0.20 11.31
N TRP A 124 7.86 0.98 10.25
CA TRP A 124 8.09 0.51 8.90
C TRP A 124 9.39 1.05 8.35
N ARG A 125 10.29 0.14 8.01
CA ARG A 125 11.52 0.51 7.31
C ARG A 125 11.26 0.49 5.81
N ARG A 126 11.60 1.57 5.12
CA ARG A 126 11.49 1.60 3.67
C ARG A 126 12.77 1.06 3.04
N ILE A 127 12.62 0.16 2.07
CA ILE A 127 13.73 -0.34 1.25
C ILE A 127 13.43 -0.16 -0.23
N HIS A 128 14.49 0.05 -1.01
CA HIS A 128 14.39 0.13 -2.47
C HIS A 128 14.96 -1.15 -3.06
N LYS A 129 14.15 -1.85 -3.85
CA LYS A 129 14.56 -3.04 -4.58
C LYS A 129 14.12 -2.88 -6.02
N CYS A 130 14.94 -2.17 -6.79
CA CYS A 130 14.67 -1.91 -8.19
C CYS A 130 14.46 -3.23 -8.93
N ILE A 131 13.28 -3.43 -9.48
CA ILE A 131 13.00 -4.52 -10.41
C ILE A 131 13.19 -3.94 -11.80
N GLU A 132 14.12 -4.49 -12.56
CA GLU A 132 14.33 -4.08 -13.96
C GLU A 132 13.03 -4.25 -14.74
N ARG A 133 12.64 -3.19 -15.45
CA ARG A 133 11.50 -3.24 -16.35
C ARG A 133 12.00 -3.65 -17.73
N PRO A 134 11.44 -4.71 -18.33
CA PRO A 134 11.72 -5.01 -19.73
C PRO A 134 11.36 -3.81 -20.61
N VAL A 135 12.19 -3.50 -21.61
CA VAL A 135 12.05 -2.34 -22.50
C VAL A 135 10.65 -2.26 -23.14
N TRP A 136 10.02 -3.41 -23.41
CA TRP A 136 8.68 -3.54 -23.97
C TRP A 136 7.56 -3.03 -23.07
N THR A 137 7.83 -2.81 -21.78
CA THR A 137 6.88 -2.25 -20.80
C THR A 137 7.04 -0.74 -20.57
N SER A 138 7.93 -0.08 -21.32
CA SER A 138 8.21 1.36 -21.22
C SER A 138 6.99 2.25 -21.52
N TRP A 139 6.08 1.78 -22.38
CA TRP A 139 4.83 2.45 -22.75
C TRP A 139 3.71 2.30 -21.71
N LEU A 140 3.83 1.36 -20.77
CA LEU A 140 2.84 1.22 -19.72
C LEU A 140 2.97 2.45 -18.78
N PRO A 141 1.85 3.14 -18.46
CA PRO A 141 1.85 4.14 -17.40
C PRO A 141 2.54 3.55 -16.19
N THR A 142 3.34 4.35 -15.46
CA THR A 142 4.16 3.91 -14.34
C THR A 142 3.30 3.31 -13.23
N ALA A 143 2.84 2.08 -13.39
CA ALA A 143 2.09 1.32 -12.41
C ALA A 143 3.10 1.00 -11.33
N THR A 144 3.20 1.92 -10.37
CA THR A 144 4.03 1.76 -9.20
C THR A 144 3.30 0.72 -8.37
N ILE A 145 3.87 -0.48 -8.29
CA ILE A 145 3.45 -1.50 -7.34
C ILE A 145 4.32 -1.27 -6.11
N HIS A 146 3.76 -0.67 -5.06
CA HIS A 146 4.37 -0.79 -3.75
C HIS A 146 4.01 -2.16 -3.20
N ILE A 147 5.04 -2.91 -2.84
CA ILE A 147 4.87 -4.17 -2.11
C ILE A 147 5.13 -3.84 -0.65
N ILE A 148 4.09 -3.90 0.15
CA ILE A 148 4.21 -3.78 1.60
C ILE A 148 4.43 -5.20 2.11
N VAL A 149 5.64 -5.50 2.56
CA VAL A 149 6.01 -6.84 3.05
C VAL A 149 6.10 -6.79 4.56
N LYS A 150 5.25 -7.59 5.21
CA LYS A 150 5.46 -8.00 6.59
C LYS A 150 6.30 -9.27 6.58
N LEU A 151 7.45 -9.20 7.22
CA LEU A 151 8.19 -10.37 7.70
C LEU A 151 7.82 -10.64 9.17
#